data_AF-A0A8B9ZQJ1-F1
#
_entry.id   AF-A0A8B9ZQJ1-F1
#
_cell.length_a   1.000
_cell.length_b   1.000
_cell.length_c   1.000
_cell.angle_alpha   90.00
_cell.angle_beta   90.00
_cell.angle_gamma   90.00
#
_symmetry.space_group_name_H-M   'P 1'
#
loop_
_entity.id
_entity.type
_entity.pdbx_description
1 polymer ?
#
loop_
_entity_poly.entity_id
_entity_poly.type
_entity_poly.pdbx_seq_one_letter_code
_entity_poly.pdbx_strand_id
1 'polypeptide(L)'
;MGKGSSCSTLGFSLWVDNELLGSESPVQCRRPGCSVRLSLPQVFIRELISNGSDALEKLRHRLMAEGKALPEMEIHLQTDGGKGTITIQDTGIGMTQEELVSNLGTIARSGSKAFLDALQSQAEASSKIIGQFGVGFYSAFMVADKVEVFSQSAEPGSPGYHWSSDGSGMFEIAEASGVRTGTKIIIHLKEDCKEFANEDRVKEVVTKYSNFISFPLYLNGRRINTLQALWMLDPKDIGEWQHEEFYRFIAQAYDKPRYVLHYKTDAPLNIRSIFYVPEQKPSMFDISRELGSSVALYSRKILIQTKAADILPKWLRFLRGVVDSEDIPLNLSRELLQESALIRKLRDVLQKRLIKFFVDQSKKEPEKYAKFFEDYGVFMREGIVTIAEQDVKEDIAKLLRYESSALPAGQLTSLTEYASRMKAGSRNIYYLCAPNRHLAEHSPYFEAMKKKDMEVLFCYEQFDELTLLHLREFDKKKLISVETDIVVDHYKEENFEESRPAAERLTEREAGDLMAWMRNVLGSRVTDVKVTTRLDTHPAMITVLEMGAARHFLRMQQLAKTQEERAQLLQPTLEINTGFMRMP
;
A
#
# COMPACT_ATOMS: atom_id res chain seq x y z
N MET A 1 34.12 46.05 38.97
CA MET A 1 34.17 46.28 37.51
C MET A 1 33.20 45.31 36.87
N GLY A 2 31.97 45.78 36.58
CA GLY A 2 30.95 44.95 35.94
C GLY A 2 31.21 44.82 34.45
N LYS A 3 31.40 43.61 33.94
CA LYS A 3 31.31 43.34 32.51
C LYS A 3 29.83 43.42 32.14
N GLY A 4 29.45 44.46 31.41
CA GLY A 4 28.13 44.53 30.79
C GLY A 4 28.03 43.44 29.74
N SER A 5 27.09 42.52 29.93
CA SER A 5 26.67 41.58 28.88
C SER A 5 26.09 42.38 27.72
N SER A 6 26.77 42.39 26.57
CA SER A 6 26.27 43.03 25.37
C SER A 6 25.10 42.22 24.82
N CYS A 7 23.88 42.75 24.94
CA CYS A 7 22.70 42.19 24.26
C CYS A 7 22.63 42.79 22.85
N SER A 8 22.52 41.94 21.83
CA SER A 8 22.37 42.36 20.43
C SER A 8 20.96 42.04 19.92
N THR A 9 20.21 43.08 19.52
CA THR A 9 18.91 42.93 18.84
C THR A 9 19.13 42.86 17.33
N LEU A 10 18.58 41.84 16.67
CA LEU A 10 18.74 41.56 15.24
C LEU A 10 17.38 41.25 14.59
N GLY A 11 17.26 41.48 13.28
CA GLY A 11 16.06 41.16 12.49
C GLY A 11 16.21 39.85 11.71
N PHE A 12 15.11 39.16 11.41
CA PHE A 12 15.15 38.00 10.52
C PHE A 12 15.45 38.40 9.08
N SER A 13 16.15 37.53 8.36
CA SER A 13 16.41 37.65 6.93
C SER A 13 15.80 36.48 6.16
N LEU A 14 15.09 36.74 5.06
CA LEU A 14 14.53 35.71 4.18
C LEU A 14 15.38 35.60 2.90
N TRP A 15 15.82 34.38 2.58
CA TRP A 15 16.56 34.06 1.36
C TRP A 15 15.83 33.01 0.54
N VAL A 16 15.71 33.25 -0.76
CA VAL A 16 15.20 32.27 -1.74
C VAL A 16 16.16 32.29 -2.93
N ASP A 17 16.64 31.12 -3.36
CA ASP A 17 17.56 30.98 -4.51
C ASP A 17 18.77 31.96 -4.49
N ASN A 18 19.37 32.16 -3.30
CA ASN A 18 20.47 33.11 -3.05
C ASN A 18 20.14 34.60 -3.28
N GLU A 19 18.87 35.00 -3.29
CA GLU A 19 18.46 36.41 -3.27
C GLU A 19 17.82 36.81 -1.93
N LEU A 20 18.23 37.98 -1.39
CA LEU A 20 17.71 38.56 -0.15
C LEU A 20 16.37 39.28 -0.42
N LEU A 21 15.29 38.85 0.25
CA LEU A 21 13.94 39.37 0.01
C LEU A 21 13.46 40.45 1.00
N GLY A 22 14.19 40.70 2.10
CA GLY A 22 13.87 41.70 3.12
C GLY A 22 13.61 41.12 4.52
N SER A 23 13.27 41.99 5.48
CA SER A 23 12.86 41.62 6.84
C SER A 23 11.35 41.39 6.88
N GLU A 24 10.93 40.13 7.12
CA GLU A 24 9.52 39.74 7.23
C GLU A 24 9.26 39.03 8.57
N SER A 25 8.00 39.07 9.05
CA SER A 25 7.60 38.24 10.20
C SER A 25 7.66 36.74 9.81
N PRO A 26 8.26 35.86 10.64
CA PRO A 26 8.40 34.43 10.33
C PRO A 26 7.08 33.70 10.03
N VAL A 27 5.94 34.28 10.41
CA VAL A 27 4.60 33.70 10.28
C VAL A 27 3.89 34.10 8.97
N GLN A 28 4.36 35.11 8.24
CA GLN A 28 3.68 35.64 7.04
C GLN A 28 4.53 35.58 5.75
N CYS A 29 5.07 34.41 5.38
CA CYS A 29 5.52 34.25 3.99
C CYS A 29 4.31 34.00 3.07
N ARG A 30 3.90 35.03 2.29
CA ARG A 30 2.67 35.02 1.46
C ARG A 30 2.91 34.75 -0.04
N ARG A 31 4.08 34.28 -0.47
CA ARG A 31 4.35 33.97 -1.90
C ARG A 31 3.83 32.59 -2.34
N PRO A 32 3.38 32.43 -3.60
CA PRO A 32 3.04 31.13 -4.17
C PRO A 32 4.26 30.19 -4.14
N GLY A 33 4.14 29.02 -3.51
CA GLY A 33 5.25 28.08 -3.29
C GLY A 33 5.99 28.25 -1.95
N CYS A 34 5.81 29.37 -1.25
CA CYS A 34 6.39 29.64 0.08
C CYS A 34 5.31 29.81 1.17
N SER A 35 4.07 29.42 0.88
CA SER A 35 3.04 29.34 1.92
C SER A 35 3.38 28.20 2.87
N VAL A 36 3.96 28.50 4.04
CA VAL A 36 4.11 27.55 5.14
C VAL A 36 2.73 27.23 5.71
N ARG A 37 1.95 26.41 5.01
CA ARG A 37 0.78 25.72 5.57
C ARG A 37 1.27 24.39 6.12
N LEU A 38 1.89 24.43 7.30
CA LEU A 38 1.93 23.26 8.16
C LEU A 38 0.49 22.99 8.58
N SER A 39 -0.06 21.86 8.15
CA SER A 39 -1.51 21.64 8.21
C SER A 39 -2.01 21.29 9.61
N LEU A 40 -1.10 20.87 10.51
CA LEU A 40 -1.42 20.43 11.87
C LEU A 40 -0.43 21.00 12.90
N PRO A 41 -0.92 21.63 13.99
CA PRO A 41 -0.07 22.23 15.04
C PRO A 41 0.94 21.23 15.60
N GLN A 42 0.54 19.98 15.85
CA GLN A 42 1.37 18.93 16.48
C GLN A 42 2.69 18.59 15.75
N VAL A 43 2.87 19.05 14.52
CA VAL A 43 4.08 18.79 13.71
C VAL A 43 5.33 19.46 14.28
N PHE A 44 5.21 20.53 15.07
CA PHE A 44 6.37 21.20 15.66
C PHE A 44 7.25 20.24 16.48
N ILE A 45 6.62 19.29 17.20
CA ILE A 45 7.34 18.27 17.98
C ILE A 45 8.21 17.40 17.06
N ARG A 46 7.66 16.95 15.92
CA ARG A 46 8.40 16.16 14.92
C ARG A 46 9.61 16.93 14.39
N GLU A 47 9.42 18.20 14.02
CA GLU A 47 10.49 19.03 13.45
C GLU A 47 11.62 19.27 14.46
N LEU A 48 11.28 19.59 15.71
CA LEU A 48 12.28 19.87 16.74
C LEU A 48 13.06 18.60 17.14
N ILE A 49 12.39 17.45 17.27
CA ILE A 49 13.10 16.19 17.53
C ILE A 49 14.00 15.81 16.34
N SER A 50 13.55 16.06 15.10
CA SER A 50 14.38 15.84 13.91
C SER A 50 15.64 16.71 13.91
N ASN A 51 15.52 18.00 14.30
CA ASN A 51 16.66 18.90 14.44
C ASN A 51 17.63 18.43 15.54
N GLY A 52 17.12 17.97 16.68
CA GLY A 52 17.94 17.39 17.74
C GLY A 52 18.68 16.13 17.27
N SER A 53 18.02 15.26 16.52
CA SER A 53 18.63 14.06 15.92
C SER A 53 19.74 14.43 14.93
N ASP A 54 19.54 15.46 14.09
CA ASP A 54 20.57 15.96 13.19
C ASP A 54 21.78 16.51 13.95
N ALA A 55 21.55 17.27 15.03
CA ALA A 55 22.62 17.82 15.87
C ALA A 55 23.46 16.71 16.54
N LEU A 56 22.82 15.64 16.99
CA LEU A 56 23.50 14.46 17.55
C LEU A 56 24.29 13.71 16.48
N GLU A 57 23.74 13.55 15.28
CA GLU A 57 24.43 12.87 14.18
C GLU A 57 25.67 13.65 13.70
N LYS A 58 25.58 14.98 13.63
CA LYS A 58 26.73 15.85 13.34
C LYS A 58 27.82 15.72 14.41
N LEU A 59 27.43 15.72 15.69
CA LEU A 59 28.38 15.54 16.80
C LEU A 59 29.05 14.17 16.71
N ARG A 60 28.26 13.11 16.50
CA ARG A 60 28.77 11.74 16.34
C ARG A 60 29.80 11.66 15.22
N HIS A 61 29.49 12.22 14.05
CA HIS A 61 30.40 12.23 12.91
C HIS A 61 31.71 12.95 13.22
N ARG A 62 31.64 14.15 13.79
CA ARG A 62 32.82 14.92 14.23
C ARG A 62 33.70 14.11 15.19
N LEU A 63 33.11 13.56 16.25
CA LEU A 63 33.86 12.81 17.26
C LEU A 63 34.45 11.52 16.71
N MET A 64 33.74 10.80 15.84
CA MET A 64 34.26 9.61 15.17
C MET A 64 35.44 9.95 14.25
N ALA A 65 35.35 11.05 13.48
CA ALA A 65 36.44 11.52 12.62
C ALA A 65 37.69 11.91 13.44
N GLU A 66 37.48 12.43 14.65
CA GLU A 66 38.55 12.78 15.60
C GLU A 66 39.03 11.58 16.45
N GLY A 67 38.45 10.40 16.29
CA GLY A 67 38.77 9.21 17.10
C GLY A 67 38.43 9.34 18.59
N LYS A 68 37.51 10.24 18.95
CA LYS A 68 37.11 10.50 20.33
C LYS A 68 35.98 9.58 20.78
N ALA A 69 35.94 9.30 22.08
CA ALA A 69 34.83 8.57 22.69
C ALA A 69 33.51 9.35 22.54
N LEU A 70 32.43 8.61 22.27
CA LEU A 70 31.11 9.18 22.12
C LEU A 70 30.48 9.41 23.50
N PRO A 71 30.01 10.63 23.83
CA PRO A 71 29.26 10.89 25.05
C PRO A 71 27.85 10.30 24.98
N GLU A 72 27.10 10.39 26.07
CA GLU A 72 25.66 10.11 26.06
C GLU A 72 24.93 11.08 25.11
N MET A 73 24.38 10.50 24.05
CA MET A 73 23.68 11.21 22.98
C MET A 73 22.18 10.95 23.09
N GLU A 74 21.44 11.97 23.52
CA GLU A 74 20.06 11.84 23.98
C GLU A 74 19.23 13.09 23.64
N ILE A 75 17.92 12.89 23.53
CA ILE A 75 16.92 13.95 23.38
C ILE A 75 15.94 13.86 24.55
N HIS A 76 15.68 15.00 25.20
CA HIS A 76 14.78 15.12 26.33
C HIS A 76 13.64 16.06 26.00
N LEU A 77 12.41 15.63 26.27
CA LEU A 77 11.19 16.41 26.24
C LEU A 77 10.69 16.58 27.68
N GLN A 78 10.34 17.80 28.04
CA GLN A 78 9.73 18.12 29.33
C GLN A 78 8.46 18.94 29.11
N THR A 79 7.40 18.55 29.80
CA THR A 79 6.11 19.25 29.79
C THR A 79 5.85 19.89 31.16
N ASP A 80 5.42 21.14 31.17
CA ASP A 80 5.06 21.88 32.39
C ASP A 80 3.70 22.56 32.19
N GLY A 81 2.65 21.90 32.68
CA GLY A 81 1.27 22.41 32.61
C GLY A 81 1.03 23.64 33.48
N GLY A 82 1.84 23.86 34.53
CA GLY A 82 1.71 25.03 35.39
C GLY A 82 2.21 26.31 34.71
N LYS A 83 3.31 26.20 33.96
CA LYS A 83 3.88 27.31 33.17
C LYS A 83 3.34 27.40 31.75
N GLY A 84 2.65 26.37 31.27
CA GLY A 84 2.21 26.29 29.87
C GLY A 84 3.39 26.18 28.91
N THR A 85 4.42 25.39 29.27
CA THR A 85 5.63 25.27 28.45
C THR A 85 5.92 23.83 28.07
N ILE A 86 6.47 23.65 26.88
CA ILE A 86 7.16 22.43 26.47
C ILE A 86 8.62 22.77 26.20
N THR A 87 9.52 21.96 26.74
CA THR A 87 10.97 22.10 26.55
C THR A 87 11.50 20.89 25.81
N ILE A 88 12.33 21.11 24.80
CA ILE A 88 13.12 20.08 24.13
C ILE A 88 14.60 20.38 24.31
N GLN A 89 15.38 19.37 24.67
CA GLN A 89 16.82 19.49 24.86
C GLN A 89 17.56 18.32 24.21
N ASP A 90 18.51 18.62 23.34
CA ASP A 90 19.44 17.64 22.77
C ASP A 90 20.85 17.82 23.33
N THR A 91 21.63 16.74 23.34
CA THR A 91 23.06 16.75 23.69
C THR A 91 23.97 16.78 22.45
N GLY A 92 23.48 17.39 21.36
CA GLY A 92 24.16 17.43 20.08
C GLY A 92 25.28 18.46 20.00
N ILE A 93 25.64 18.82 18.77
CA ILE A 93 26.81 19.65 18.47
C ILE A 93 26.70 21.10 18.98
N GLY A 94 25.49 21.56 19.30
CA GLY A 94 25.20 22.94 19.69
C GLY A 94 25.41 23.93 18.53
N MET A 95 25.34 25.23 18.85
CA MET A 95 25.56 26.31 17.89
C MET A 95 26.46 27.39 18.50
N THR A 96 27.32 28.00 17.68
CA THR A 96 28.02 29.25 18.03
C THR A 96 27.10 30.47 17.89
N GLN A 97 27.55 31.65 18.31
CA GLN A 97 26.81 32.91 18.12
C GLN A 97 26.51 33.17 16.64
N GLU A 98 27.50 32.97 15.77
CA GLU A 98 27.38 33.16 14.33
C GLU A 98 26.38 32.18 13.73
N GLU A 99 26.39 30.93 14.20
CA GLU A 99 25.44 29.90 13.77
C GLU A 99 24.01 30.19 14.27
N LEU A 100 23.84 30.73 15.48
CA LEU A 100 22.53 31.17 15.96
C LEU A 100 21.97 32.28 15.07
N VAL A 101 22.78 33.29 14.74
CA VAL A 101 22.38 34.38 13.83
C VAL A 101 22.07 33.84 12.43
N SER A 102 22.95 33.00 11.89
CA SER A 102 22.89 32.52 10.51
C SER A 102 21.84 31.44 10.28
N ASN A 103 21.67 30.49 11.21
CA ASN A 103 20.78 29.35 11.04
C ASN A 103 19.38 29.61 11.63
N LEU A 104 19.29 30.28 12.78
CA LEU A 104 17.99 30.61 13.41
C LEU A 104 17.50 32.02 13.05
N GLY A 105 18.38 32.94 12.66
CA GLY A 105 18.00 34.29 12.21
C GLY A 105 17.75 34.41 10.71
N THR A 106 18.02 33.37 9.92
CA THR A 106 17.74 33.33 8.49
C THR A 106 16.70 32.25 8.16
N ILE A 107 15.60 32.65 7.53
CA ILE A 107 14.55 31.73 7.08
C ILE A 107 15.00 31.05 5.78
N ALA A 108 14.71 29.75 5.66
CA ALA A 108 15.09 28.90 4.53
C ALA A 108 16.60 28.63 4.39
N ARG A 109 17.34 28.75 5.51
CA ARG A 109 18.75 28.34 5.61
C ARG A 109 18.89 27.15 6.56
N SER A 110 19.55 26.08 6.11
CA SER A 110 19.76 24.87 6.91
C SER A 110 21.25 24.56 7.07
N GLY A 111 21.76 24.66 8.30
CA GLY A 111 23.10 24.18 8.62
C GLY A 111 23.27 22.67 8.42
N SER A 112 22.19 21.89 8.46
CA SER A 112 22.21 20.46 8.12
C SER A 112 22.43 20.21 6.63
N LYS A 113 21.92 21.09 5.76
CA LYS A 113 22.20 21.03 4.32
C LYS A 113 23.66 21.36 4.01
N ALA A 114 24.19 22.43 4.61
CA ALA A 114 25.60 22.80 4.43
C ALA A 114 26.56 21.70 4.90
N PHE A 115 26.21 21.00 5.99
CA PHE A 115 26.94 19.84 6.47
C PHE A 115 26.88 18.66 5.48
N LEU A 116 25.71 18.39 4.88
CA LEU A 116 25.56 17.36 3.84
C LEU A 116 26.41 17.65 2.59
N ASP A 117 26.46 18.92 2.15
CA ASP A 117 27.29 19.32 1.01
C ASP A 117 28.78 19.11 1.29
N ALA A 118 29.23 19.34 2.54
CA ALA A 118 30.60 19.04 2.97
C ALA A 118 30.93 17.54 3.05
N LEU A 119 29.90 16.68 3.20
CA LEU A 119 30.03 15.23 3.35
C LEU A 119 29.84 14.42 2.04
N GLN A 120 29.78 15.07 0.87
CA GLN A 120 29.52 14.39 -0.42
C GLN A 120 30.46 13.22 -0.75
N SER A 121 31.61 13.08 -0.07
CA SER A 121 32.54 11.94 -0.20
C SER A 121 32.23 10.73 0.71
N GLN A 122 31.26 10.81 1.64
CA GLN A 122 30.89 9.74 2.58
C GLN A 122 29.38 9.45 2.57
N ALA A 123 28.96 8.51 1.71
CA ALA A 123 27.54 8.16 1.49
C ALA A 123 26.77 7.68 2.74
N GLU A 124 27.46 7.06 3.71
CA GLU A 124 26.78 6.50 4.90
C GLU A 124 26.37 7.58 5.92
N ALA A 125 27.14 8.66 6.03
CA ALA A 125 26.84 9.78 6.93
C ALA A 125 25.74 10.70 6.36
N SER A 126 25.68 10.83 5.03
CA SER A 126 24.70 11.69 4.34
C SER A 126 23.27 11.15 4.36
N SER A 127 23.08 9.83 4.49
CA SER A 127 21.76 9.18 4.58
C SER A 127 21.03 9.45 5.91
N LYS A 128 21.75 9.79 6.99
CA LYS A 128 21.19 9.87 8.36
C LYS A 128 20.66 11.25 8.76
N ILE A 129 21.02 12.31 8.04
CA ILE A 129 20.57 13.68 8.30
C ILE A 129 19.16 13.91 7.74
N ILE A 130 18.25 14.48 8.51
CA ILE A 130 16.84 14.60 8.18
C ILE A 130 16.52 15.99 7.59
N GLY A 131 17.07 17.07 8.15
CA GLY A 131 16.68 18.45 7.86
C GLY A 131 17.36 19.07 6.64
N GLN A 132 16.59 19.46 5.61
CA GLN A 132 17.13 20.03 4.36
C GLN A 132 16.59 21.43 4.01
N PHE A 133 15.45 21.84 4.57
CA PHE A 133 14.72 23.04 4.13
C PHE A 133 15.03 24.30 4.93
N GLY A 134 15.44 24.19 6.20
CA GLY A 134 15.75 25.37 7.02
C GLY A 134 14.52 26.16 7.48
N VAL A 135 13.34 25.51 7.55
CA VAL A 135 12.09 26.13 8.03
C VAL A 135 11.48 25.43 9.24
N GLY A 136 11.93 24.21 9.57
CA GLY A 136 11.31 23.37 10.60
C GLY A 136 11.31 23.98 12.00
N PHE A 137 12.34 24.75 12.37
CA PHE A 137 12.41 25.44 13.66
C PHE A 137 11.24 26.42 13.87
N TYR A 138 10.86 27.17 12.84
CA TYR A 138 9.82 28.19 12.94
C TYR A 138 8.41 27.61 13.10
N SER A 139 8.22 26.30 12.89
CA SER A 139 6.97 25.62 13.23
C SER A 139 6.60 25.77 14.72
N ALA A 140 7.57 26.03 15.60
CA ALA A 140 7.33 26.31 17.01
C ALA A 140 6.42 27.54 17.22
N PHE A 141 6.54 28.59 16.39
CA PHE A 141 5.72 29.81 16.49
C PHE A 141 4.25 29.60 16.07
N MET A 142 3.91 28.44 15.50
CA MET A 142 2.50 28.07 15.30
C MET A 142 1.78 27.91 16.63
N VAL A 143 2.46 27.33 17.62
CA VAL A 143 1.90 26.98 18.93
C VAL A 143 2.39 27.87 20.07
N ALA A 144 3.34 28.77 19.82
CA ALA A 144 4.04 29.53 20.84
C ALA A 144 3.89 31.04 20.69
N ASP A 145 3.78 31.73 21.83
CA ASP A 145 3.88 33.21 21.92
C ASP A 145 5.35 33.65 22.03
N LYS A 146 6.20 32.81 22.59
CA LYS A 146 7.63 33.08 22.75
C LYS A 146 8.44 31.78 22.65
N VAL A 147 9.59 31.86 22.00
CA VAL A 147 10.56 30.76 21.95
C VAL A 147 11.90 31.26 22.49
N GLU A 148 12.48 30.48 23.39
CA GLU A 148 13.81 30.72 23.94
C GLU A 148 14.72 29.54 23.60
N VAL A 149 15.93 29.82 23.17
CA VAL A 149 16.92 28.82 22.80
C VAL A 149 18.19 29.08 23.60
N PHE A 150 18.64 28.07 24.33
CA PHE A 150 19.93 28.06 25.00
C PHE A 150 20.81 27.06 24.28
N SER A 151 21.94 27.51 23.72
CA SER A 151 22.84 26.62 22.98
C SER A 151 24.29 26.86 23.38
N GLN A 152 25.04 25.78 23.49
CA GLN A 152 26.49 25.82 23.67
C GLN A 152 27.11 24.84 22.67
N SER A 153 27.98 25.37 21.81
CA SER A 153 28.76 24.56 20.87
C SER A 153 29.63 23.56 21.60
N ALA A 154 29.77 22.36 21.03
CA ALA A 154 30.69 21.33 21.50
C ALA A 154 32.17 21.67 21.25
N GLU A 155 32.47 22.82 20.63
CA GLU A 155 33.83 23.31 20.48
C GLU A 155 34.47 23.68 21.83
N PRO A 156 35.74 23.30 22.06
CA PRO A 156 36.40 23.57 23.33
C PRO A 156 36.43 25.07 23.67
N GLY A 157 35.92 25.42 24.85
CA GLY A 157 35.94 26.79 25.35
C GLY A 157 34.84 27.70 24.78
N SER A 158 33.88 27.17 24.00
CA SER A 158 32.78 27.95 23.49
C SER A 158 31.84 28.46 24.60
N PRO A 159 31.47 29.76 24.58
CA PRO A 159 30.46 30.30 25.48
C PRO A 159 29.08 29.67 25.24
N GLY A 160 28.24 29.71 26.27
CA GLY A 160 26.81 29.46 26.11
C GLY A 160 26.10 30.73 25.65
N TYR A 161 25.05 30.59 24.84
CA TYR A 161 24.25 31.71 24.37
C TYR A 161 22.76 31.47 24.64
N HIS A 162 22.05 32.56 24.90
CA HIS A 162 20.59 32.63 24.98
C HIS A 162 20.07 33.46 23.81
N TRP A 163 19.25 32.82 22.99
CA TRP A 163 18.49 33.42 21.91
C TRP A 163 17.02 33.49 22.31
N SER A 164 16.34 34.61 22.04
CA SER A 164 14.93 34.80 22.39
C SER A 164 14.19 35.55 21.28
N SER A 165 12.98 35.09 20.95
CA SER A 165 12.08 35.77 20.02
C SER A 165 10.62 35.49 20.34
N ASP A 166 9.77 36.48 20.08
CA ASP A 166 8.30 36.40 20.12
C ASP A 166 7.70 36.11 18.73
N GLY A 167 8.53 35.91 17.69
CA GLY A 167 8.09 35.68 16.32
C GLY A 167 7.62 36.95 15.58
N SER A 168 7.87 38.15 16.14
CA SER A 168 7.47 39.44 15.55
C SER A 168 8.33 39.90 14.36
N GLY A 169 9.43 39.21 14.07
CA GLY A 169 10.42 39.67 13.07
C GLY A 169 11.78 40.04 13.65
N MET A 170 11.91 40.08 14.99
CA MET A 170 13.16 40.36 15.69
C MET A 170 13.53 39.24 16.67
N PHE A 171 14.81 39.15 17.00
CA PHE A 171 15.34 38.27 18.03
C PHE A 171 16.50 38.94 18.77
N GLU A 172 16.75 38.48 19.99
CA GLU A 172 17.84 38.93 20.84
C GLU A 172 18.81 37.77 21.09
N ILE A 173 20.11 38.08 21.15
CA ILE A 173 21.14 37.13 21.58
C ILE A 173 21.96 37.76 22.71
N ALA A 174 22.17 36.98 23.77
CA ALA A 174 23.05 37.30 24.88
C ALA A 174 23.90 36.08 25.27
N GLU A 175 25.09 36.32 25.82
CA GLU A 175 25.89 35.26 26.45
C GLU A 175 25.19 34.76 27.73
N ALA A 176 25.16 33.44 27.93
CA ALA A 176 24.50 32.79 29.04
C ALA A 176 25.45 31.81 29.74
N SER A 177 25.44 31.84 31.08
CA SER A 177 26.22 30.91 31.90
C SER A 177 25.43 29.64 32.25
N GLY A 178 26.12 28.53 32.49
CA GLY A 178 25.49 27.27 32.90
C GLY A 178 24.69 26.56 31.80
N VAL A 179 24.91 26.90 30.54
CA VAL A 179 24.30 26.19 29.40
C VAL A 179 25.02 24.85 29.21
N ARG A 180 24.27 23.74 29.13
CA ARG A 180 24.81 22.42 28.80
C ARG A 180 25.10 22.36 27.30
N THR A 181 26.17 21.68 26.91
CA THR A 181 26.51 21.40 25.50
C THR A 181 25.32 20.78 24.75
N GLY A 182 25.09 21.25 23.53
CA GLY A 182 23.90 20.96 22.75
C GLY A 182 22.95 22.15 22.72
N THR A 183 21.64 21.88 22.59
CA THR A 183 20.62 22.93 22.50
C THR A 183 19.41 22.61 23.35
N LYS A 184 18.89 23.60 24.08
CA LYS A 184 17.63 23.57 24.83
C LYS A 184 16.70 24.64 24.29
N ILE A 185 15.53 24.22 23.81
CA ILE A 185 14.49 25.08 23.25
C ILE A 185 13.30 25.05 24.20
N ILE A 186 12.91 26.21 24.73
CA ILE A 186 11.75 26.41 25.59
C ILE A 186 10.67 27.10 24.77
N ILE A 187 9.50 26.47 24.71
CA ILE A 187 8.36 26.95 23.94
C ILE A 187 7.29 27.39 24.93
N HIS A 188 7.00 28.69 24.96
CA HIS A 188 5.91 29.26 25.74
C HIS A 188 4.63 29.18 24.92
N LEU A 189 3.77 28.21 25.27
CA LEU A 189 2.61 27.86 24.47
C LEU A 189 1.53 28.95 24.56
N LYS A 190 0.84 29.14 23.44
CA LYS A 190 -0.39 29.93 23.36
C LYS A 190 -1.48 29.30 24.22
N GLU A 191 -2.45 30.12 24.62
CA GLU A 191 -3.57 29.68 25.45
C GLU A 191 -4.37 28.54 24.80
N ASP A 192 -4.56 28.59 23.48
CA ASP A 192 -5.27 27.57 22.69
C ASP A 192 -4.43 26.31 22.39
N CYS A 193 -3.13 26.33 22.67
CA CYS A 193 -2.19 25.24 22.40
C CYS A 193 -1.66 24.56 23.68
N LYS A 194 -2.25 24.85 24.84
CA LYS A 194 -1.84 24.26 26.14
C LYS A 194 -1.96 22.73 26.21
N GLU A 195 -2.68 22.09 25.29
CA GLU A 195 -2.69 20.64 25.16
C GLU A 195 -1.27 20.04 25.00
N PHE A 196 -0.31 20.79 24.43
CA PHE A 196 1.06 20.33 24.28
C PHE A 196 1.92 20.46 25.55
N ALA A 197 1.37 20.99 26.65
CA ALA A 197 1.95 20.91 27.99
C ALA A 197 1.47 19.68 28.78
N ASN A 198 0.66 18.81 28.16
CA ASN A 198 0.20 17.55 28.75
C ASN A 198 1.09 16.37 28.30
N GLU A 199 1.54 15.54 29.25
CA GLU A 199 2.43 14.40 28.99
C GLU A 199 1.81 13.39 28.01
N ASP A 200 0.55 12.99 28.21
CA ASP A 200 -0.11 11.98 27.37
C ASP A 200 -0.26 12.46 25.93
N ARG A 201 -0.62 13.74 25.76
CA ARG A 201 -0.73 14.34 24.42
C ARG A 201 0.60 14.36 23.69
N VAL A 202 1.68 14.76 24.36
CA VAL A 202 3.04 14.74 23.77
C VAL A 202 3.47 13.31 23.46
N LYS A 203 3.16 12.35 24.34
CA LYS A 203 3.46 10.92 24.13
C LYS A 203 2.76 10.37 22.88
N GLU A 204 1.50 10.72 22.64
CA GLU A 204 0.78 10.35 21.41
C GLU A 204 1.50 10.86 20.16
N VAL A 205 1.88 12.14 20.16
CA VAL A 205 2.56 12.78 19.02
C VAL A 205 3.92 12.14 18.77
N VAL A 206 4.72 11.93 19.82
CA VAL A 206 6.04 11.28 19.72
C VAL A 206 5.91 9.86 19.19
N THR A 207 4.96 9.08 19.72
CA THR A 207 4.73 7.69 19.30
C THR A 207 4.31 7.62 17.83
N LYS A 208 3.57 8.62 17.35
CA LYS A 208 3.15 8.71 15.96
C LYS A 208 4.29 9.04 15.01
N TYR A 209 5.09 10.08 15.29
CA TYR A 209 6.02 10.64 14.30
C TYR A 209 7.50 10.27 14.52
N SER A 210 7.89 9.98 15.75
CA SER A 210 9.30 10.00 16.18
C SER A 210 9.73 8.71 16.88
N ASN A 211 8.88 7.69 16.90
CA ASN A 211 9.13 6.44 17.62
C ASN A 211 10.37 5.67 17.15
N PHE A 212 10.81 5.90 15.92
CA PHE A 212 11.92 5.17 15.28
C PHE A 212 13.20 6.01 15.11
N ILE A 213 13.28 7.16 15.77
CA ILE A 213 14.50 7.99 15.79
C ILE A 213 15.64 7.22 16.46
N SER A 214 16.85 7.38 15.90
CA SER A 214 18.02 6.57 16.23
C SER A 214 18.58 6.80 17.64
N PHE A 215 18.29 7.96 18.25
CA PHE A 215 18.80 8.35 19.57
C PHE A 215 17.75 8.15 20.67
N PRO A 216 18.15 7.78 21.91
CA PRO A 216 17.25 7.74 23.06
C PRO A 216 16.44 9.03 23.24
N LEU A 217 15.12 8.88 23.35
CA LEU A 217 14.16 9.95 23.53
C LEU A 217 13.42 9.77 24.85
N TYR A 218 13.55 10.75 25.73
CA TYR A 218 12.92 10.78 27.05
C TYR A 218 11.81 11.83 27.08
N LEU A 219 10.69 11.50 27.73
CA LEU A 219 9.64 12.46 28.09
C LEU A 219 9.49 12.44 29.60
N ASN A 220 9.65 13.60 30.24
CA ASN A 220 9.59 13.76 31.70
C ASN A 220 10.46 12.71 32.44
N GLY A 221 11.64 12.40 31.89
CA GLY A 221 12.59 11.42 32.43
C GLY A 221 12.31 9.96 32.08
N ARG A 222 11.23 9.64 31.35
CA ARG A 222 10.90 8.27 30.92
C ARG A 222 11.22 8.06 29.45
N ARG A 223 11.96 6.99 29.12
CA ARG A 223 12.27 6.64 27.73
C ARG A 223 11.02 6.20 26.97
N ILE A 224 10.73 6.82 25.82
CA ILE A 224 9.55 6.49 25.00
C ILE A 224 9.89 5.59 23.81
N ASN A 225 10.95 5.90 23.05
CA ASN A 225 11.29 5.15 21.85
C ASN A 225 12.01 3.83 22.20
N THR A 226 11.21 2.77 22.30
CA THR A 226 11.68 1.41 22.63
C THR A 226 11.65 0.47 21.43
N LEU A 227 10.87 0.80 20.40
CA LEU A 227 10.75 -0.02 19.20
C LEU A 227 11.86 0.28 18.21
N GLN A 228 12.52 -0.78 17.73
CA GLN A 228 13.52 -0.69 16.68
C GLN A 228 12.84 -0.58 15.31
N ALA A 229 13.47 0.14 14.38
CA ALA A 229 13.05 0.20 12.99
C ALA A 229 13.38 -1.13 12.28
N LEU A 230 12.55 -2.17 12.49
CA LEU A 230 12.81 -3.54 12.01
C LEU A 230 13.12 -3.59 10.51
N TRP A 231 12.47 -2.75 9.69
CA TRP A 231 12.67 -2.72 8.25
C TRP A 231 14.09 -2.34 7.82
N MET A 232 14.85 -1.69 8.71
CA MET A 232 16.25 -1.29 8.47
C MET A 232 17.25 -2.41 8.81
N LEU A 233 16.87 -3.35 9.68
CA LEU A 233 17.74 -4.46 10.11
C LEU A 233 17.91 -5.52 9.00
N ASP A 234 18.87 -6.43 9.16
CA ASP A 234 18.98 -7.59 8.27
C ASP A 234 17.83 -8.56 8.59
N PRO A 235 17.06 -9.06 7.59
CA PRO A 235 15.98 -10.01 7.82
C PRO A 235 16.40 -11.27 8.61
N LYS A 236 17.68 -11.66 8.55
CA LYS A 236 18.20 -12.85 9.26
C LYS A 236 18.36 -12.63 10.77
N ASP A 237 18.48 -11.37 11.20
CA ASP A 237 18.70 -11.01 12.59
C ASP A 237 17.38 -10.76 13.35
N ILE A 238 16.24 -10.97 12.68
CA ILE A 238 14.91 -10.69 13.23
C ILE A 238 14.18 -12.01 13.45
N GLY A 239 13.83 -12.28 14.71
CA GLY A 239 13.01 -13.42 15.08
C GLY A 239 11.53 -13.22 14.74
N GLU A 240 10.78 -14.33 14.64
CA GLU A 240 9.33 -14.30 14.38
C GLU A 240 8.57 -13.46 15.41
N TRP A 241 8.89 -13.59 16.71
CA TRP A 241 8.26 -12.80 17.77
C TRP A 241 8.45 -11.29 17.59
N GLN A 242 9.62 -10.84 17.10
CA GLN A 242 9.84 -9.42 16.83
C GLN A 242 8.95 -8.94 15.68
N HIS A 243 8.75 -9.78 14.66
CA HIS A 243 7.78 -9.51 13.60
C HIS A 243 6.34 -9.47 14.11
N GLU A 244 5.95 -10.36 15.02
CA GLU A 244 4.61 -10.34 15.63
C GLU A 244 4.36 -9.05 16.42
N GLU A 245 5.28 -8.66 17.31
CA GLU A 245 5.15 -7.44 18.11
C GLU A 245 5.11 -6.19 17.22
N PHE A 246 5.98 -6.13 16.21
CA PHE A 246 5.98 -5.02 15.28
C PHE A 246 4.72 -4.98 14.42
N TYR A 247 4.21 -6.14 13.99
CA TYR A 247 2.92 -6.24 13.29
C TYR A 247 1.77 -5.72 14.16
N ARG A 248 1.65 -6.16 15.42
CA ARG A 248 0.63 -5.70 16.37
C ARG A 248 0.69 -4.19 16.56
N PHE A 249 1.90 -3.64 16.69
CA PHE A 249 2.12 -2.21 16.81
C PHE A 249 1.63 -1.42 15.58
N ILE A 250 2.05 -1.79 14.37
CA ILE A 250 1.71 -1.00 13.17
C ILE A 250 0.26 -1.23 12.69
N ALA A 251 -0.26 -2.46 12.84
CA ALA A 251 -1.59 -2.82 12.39
C ALA A 251 -2.66 -2.50 13.44
N GLN A 252 -2.27 -2.17 14.67
CA GLN A 252 -3.16 -2.05 15.83
C GLN A 252 -4.01 -3.31 15.99
N ALA A 253 -3.34 -4.46 15.84
CA ALA A 253 -3.96 -5.77 15.76
C ALA A 253 -3.57 -6.61 16.98
N TYR A 254 -4.37 -7.65 17.27
CA TYR A 254 -4.16 -8.58 18.37
C TYR A 254 -3.76 -9.99 17.88
N ASP A 255 -3.94 -10.27 16.59
CA ASP A 255 -3.49 -11.51 15.96
C ASP A 255 -2.00 -11.44 15.58
N LYS A 256 -1.56 -12.35 14.72
CA LYS A 256 -0.20 -12.46 14.20
C LYS A 256 -0.22 -12.47 12.67
N PRO A 257 0.90 -12.17 12.00
CA PRO A 257 0.94 -12.22 10.55
C PRO A 257 1.00 -13.67 10.03
N ARG A 258 0.14 -14.01 9.07
CA ARG A 258 0.20 -15.27 8.29
C ARG A 258 1.42 -15.31 7.37
N TYR A 259 1.73 -14.17 6.77
CA TYR A 259 2.88 -13.98 5.90
C TYR A 259 3.64 -12.71 6.27
N VAL A 260 4.96 -12.80 6.17
CA VAL A 260 5.89 -11.69 6.34
C VAL A 260 6.75 -11.58 5.08
N LEU A 261 6.79 -10.39 4.49
CA LEU A 261 7.73 -10.03 3.43
C LEU A 261 8.60 -8.88 3.91
N HIS A 262 9.84 -9.17 4.29
CA HIS A 262 10.87 -8.16 4.47
C HIS A 262 11.62 -7.98 3.14
N TYR A 263 11.53 -6.79 2.56
CA TYR A 263 12.12 -6.48 1.27
C TYR A 263 13.05 -5.26 1.34
N LYS A 264 14.30 -5.48 0.91
CA LYS A 264 15.35 -4.46 0.81
C LYS A 264 15.91 -4.47 -0.61
N THR A 265 16.01 -3.30 -1.23
CA THR A 265 16.73 -3.11 -2.51
C THR A 265 17.29 -1.70 -2.59
N ASP A 266 18.42 -1.54 -3.28
CA ASP A 266 19.02 -0.23 -3.57
C ASP A 266 18.77 0.23 -5.02
N ALA A 267 18.30 -0.68 -5.87
CA ALA A 267 17.95 -0.41 -7.26
C ALA A 267 16.59 -1.05 -7.62
N PRO A 268 15.77 -0.43 -8.48
CA PRO A 268 16.00 0.86 -9.15
C PRO A 268 15.63 2.08 -8.28
N LEU A 269 15.24 1.85 -7.03
CA LEU A 269 14.99 2.81 -5.96
C LEU A 269 15.50 2.19 -4.65
N ASN A 270 15.97 3.01 -3.72
CA ASN A 270 16.23 2.59 -2.36
C ASN A 270 14.90 2.30 -1.65
N ILE A 271 14.65 1.04 -1.33
CA ILE A 271 13.45 0.58 -0.63
C ILE A 271 13.88 -0.30 0.53
N ARG A 272 13.32 0.00 1.70
CA ARG A 272 13.36 -0.84 2.91
C ARG A 272 11.92 -0.99 3.39
N SER A 273 11.37 -2.20 3.32
CA SER A 273 9.95 -2.40 3.57
C SER A 273 9.68 -3.71 4.28
N ILE A 274 8.62 -3.72 5.09
CA ILE A 274 8.04 -4.95 5.62
C ILE A 274 6.54 -4.92 5.35
N PHE A 275 6.04 -5.99 4.74
CA PHE A 275 4.62 -6.23 4.54
C PHE A 275 4.17 -7.47 5.30
N TYR A 276 2.97 -7.37 5.84
CA TYR A 276 2.30 -8.41 6.60
C TYR A 276 0.93 -8.70 5.98
N VAL A 277 0.62 -9.98 5.90
CA VAL A 277 -0.75 -10.46 5.68
C VAL A 277 -1.30 -10.89 7.04
N PRO A 278 -2.40 -10.30 7.53
CA PRO A 278 -3.04 -10.73 8.78
C PRO A 278 -3.38 -12.23 8.77
N GLU A 279 -3.39 -12.86 9.94
CA GLU A 279 -3.95 -14.21 10.07
C GLU A 279 -5.47 -14.15 10.04
N GLN A 280 -6.04 -13.09 10.61
CA GLN A 280 -7.46 -12.79 10.51
C GLN A 280 -7.85 -12.32 9.09
N LYS A 281 -8.58 -13.15 8.35
CA LYS A 281 -10.01 -12.90 8.22
C LYS A 281 -10.50 -11.48 7.86
N PRO A 282 -10.28 -10.88 6.68
CA PRO A 282 -10.89 -9.57 6.40
C PRO A 282 -12.43 -9.68 6.50
N SER A 283 -13.07 -8.78 7.25
CA SER A 283 -14.53 -8.81 7.34
C SER A 283 -15.17 -8.28 6.06
N MET A 284 -16.41 -8.68 5.77
CA MET A 284 -17.15 -8.10 4.64
C MET A 284 -17.27 -6.58 4.75
N PHE A 285 -17.33 -6.06 5.97
CA PHE A 285 -17.31 -4.62 6.23
C PHE A 285 -15.99 -3.99 5.80
N ASP A 286 -14.85 -4.61 6.11
CA ASP A 286 -13.51 -4.14 5.70
C ASP A 286 -13.31 -4.20 4.19
N ILE A 287 -13.87 -5.21 3.53
CA ILE A 287 -13.81 -5.35 2.06
C ILE A 287 -14.65 -4.25 1.38
N SER A 288 -15.84 -3.96 1.93
CA SER A 288 -16.82 -3.01 1.37
C SER A 288 -16.44 -1.54 1.54
N ARG A 289 -15.72 -1.19 2.60
CA ARG A 289 -15.19 0.16 2.75
C ARG A 289 -13.92 0.26 1.92
N GLU A 290 -13.79 1.32 1.14
CA GLU A 290 -12.49 1.82 0.69
C GLU A 290 -11.70 2.37 1.90
N LEU A 291 -11.44 1.51 2.90
CA LEU A 291 -10.43 1.79 3.90
C LEU A 291 -9.15 1.99 3.09
N GLY A 292 -8.61 3.21 3.13
CA GLY A 292 -7.36 3.54 2.45
C GLY A 292 -6.24 2.59 2.86
N SER A 293 -5.09 2.72 2.18
CA SER A 293 -3.91 1.90 2.48
C SER A 293 -3.61 1.84 3.99
N SER A 294 -3.20 0.67 4.43
CA SER A 294 -2.76 0.45 5.82
C SER A 294 -1.25 0.24 5.90
N VAL A 295 -0.54 0.80 4.92
CA VAL A 295 0.92 0.84 4.88
C VAL A 295 1.36 2.26 5.20
N ALA A 296 2.24 2.38 6.19
CA ALA A 296 2.86 3.63 6.56
C ALA A 296 4.08 3.91 5.67
N LEU A 297 4.25 5.17 5.28
CA LEU A 297 5.37 5.64 4.50
C LEU A 297 6.32 6.46 5.37
N TYR A 298 7.58 6.06 5.35
CA TYR A 298 8.68 6.71 6.04
C TYR A 298 9.72 7.20 5.03
N SER A 299 10.50 8.17 5.46
CA SER A 299 11.77 8.51 4.84
C SER A 299 12.78 8.74 5.94
N ARG A 300 13.90 8.03 5.89
CA ARG A 300 14.97 8.12 6.91
C ARG A 300 14.41 7.88 8.32
N LYS A 301 13.53 6.88 8.48
CA LYS A 301 12.81 6.54 9.73
C LYS A 301 11.86 7.60 10.29
N ILE A 302 11.61 8.68 9.56
CA ILE A 302 10.61 9.69 9.93
C ILE A 302 9.30 9.41 9.19
N LEU A 303 8.20 9.37 9.92
CA LEU A 303 6.88 9.13 9.35
C LEU A 303 6.46 10.30 8.46
N ILE A 304 6.16 10.00 7.20
CA ILE A 304 5.61 10.96 6.23
C ILE A 304 4.09 10.83 6.18
N GLN A 305 3.59 9.60 6.03
CA GLN A 305 2.15 9.32 5.98
C GLN A 305 1.81 8.01 6.70
N THR A 306 0.78 8.03 7.54
CA THR A 306 0.29 6.85 8.28
C THR A 306 -0.40 5.83 7.37
N LYS A 307 -1.08 6.33 6.33
CA LYS A 307 -1.91 5.55 5.40
C LYS A 307 -1.65 6.02 3.97
N ALA A 308 -0.52 5.61 3.42
CA ALA A 308 -0.11 6.04 2.09
C ALA A 308 -0.88 5.26 1.02
N ALA A 309 -1.96 5.84 0.50
CA ALA A 309 -2.83 5.19 -0.48
C ALA A 309 -2.15 4.95 -1.84
N ASP A 310 -1.17 5.78 -2.19
CA ASP A 310 -0.61 5.81 -3.55
C ASP A 310 0.57 4.87 -3.77
N ILE A 311 1.14 4.30 -2.70
CA ILE A 311 2.35 3.45 -2.77
C ILE A 311 2.05 1.98 -3.08
N LEU A 312 0.79 1.55 -2.98
CA LEU A 312 0.33 0.22 -3.39
C LEU A 312 -0.94 0.36 -4.22
N PRO A 313 -1.18 -0.52 -5.19
CA PRO A 313 -2.46 -0.55 -5.89
C PRO A 313 -3.60 -0.92 -4.92
N LYS A 314 -4.82 -0.41 -5.18
CA LYS A 314 -5.99 -0.60 -4.31
C LYS A 314 -6.28 -2.05 -3.96
N TRP A 315 -6.02 -2.99 -4.87
CA TRP A 315 -6.24 -4.42 -4.63
C TRP A 315 -5.27 -5.01 -3.61
N LEU A 316 -4.14 -4.37 -3.31
CA LEU A 316 -3.20 -4.78 -2.25
C LEU A 316 -3.48 -4.12 -0.89
N ARG A 317 -4.61 -3.42 -0.72
CA ARG A 317 -4.96 -2.69 0.53
C ARG A 317 -5.11 -3.57 1.77
N PHE A 318 -5.22 -4.88 1.60
CA PHE A 318 -5.27 -5.82 2.72
C PHE A 318 -3.94 -5.95 3.46
N LEU A 319 -2.82 -5.55 2.84
CA LEU A 319 -1.52 -5.57 3.47
C LEU A 319 -1.43 -4.54 4.60
N ARG A 320 -0.67 -4.91 5.63
CA ARG A 320 -0.21 -4.03 6.71
C ARG A 320 1.29 -3.91 6.61
N GLY A 321 1.86 -2.75 6.90
CA GLY A 321 3.30 -2.64 6.74
C GLY A 321 3.88 -1.26 6.80
N VAL A 322 5.14 -1.22 6.43
CA VAL A 322 5.96 -0.02 6.37
C VAL A 322 6.77 -0.03 5.08
N VAL A 323 6.88 1.14 4.46
CA VAL A 323 7.81 1.40 3.36
C VAL A 323 8.65 2.59 3.76
N ASP A 324 9.97 2.45 3.75
CA ASP A 324 10.93 3.52 3.92
C ASP A 324 11.78 3.63 2.65
N SER A 325 11.91 4.85 2.15
CA SER A 325 12.70 5.16 0.97
C SER A 325 13.36 6.52 1.12
N GLU A 326 14.66 6.54 0.90
CA GLU A 326 15.48 7.76 0.94
C GLU A 326 15.36 8.60 -0.34
N ASP A 327 14.86 8.01 -1.42
CA ASP A 327 14.73 8.64 -2.74
C ASP A 327 13.45 9.47 -2.89
N ILE A 328 12.52 9.38 -1.92
CA ILE A 328 11.25 10.10 -1.99
C ILE A 328 11.51 11.58 -1.74
N PRO A 329 11.24 12.47 -2.72
CA PRO A 329 11.40 13.90 -2.52
C PRO A 329 10.39 14.37 -1.50
N LEU A 330 10.89 14.87 -0.37
CA LEU A 330 10.05 15.46 0.66
C LEU A 330 9.59 16.85 0.17
N ASN A 331 8.31 17.16 0.35
CA ASN A 331 7.83 18.52 0.20
C ASN A 331 8.08 19.33 1.48
N LEU A 332 7.89 20.66 1.41
CA LEU A 332 8.17 21.56 2.53
C LEU A 332 7.37 21.21 3.81
N SER A 333 6.15 20.67 3.68
CA SER A 333 5.34 20.23 4.82
C SER A 333 5.69 18.84 5.35
N ARG A 334 6.36 18.00 4.54
CA ARG A 334 6.63 16.58 4.81
C ARG A 334 5.38 15.77 5.15
N GLU A 335 4.24 16.14 4.58
CA GLU A 335 2.93 15.52 4.85
C GLU A 335 2.21 15.07 3.56
N LEU A 336 2.46 15.75 2.45
CA LEU A 336 1.81 15.45 1.17
C LEU A 336 2.85 14.87 0.21
N LEU A 337 2.61 13.65 -0.24
CA LEU A 337 3.29 13.13 -1.41
C LEU A 337 2.82 13.95 -2.60
N GLN A 338 3.75 14.61 -3.29
CA GLN A 338 3.45 15.08 -4.63
C GLN A 338 3.33 13.84 -5.52
N GLU A 339 2.23 13.72 -6.28
CA GLU A 339 2.11 12.69 -7.30
C GLU A 339 3.28 12.82 -8.27
N SER A 340 4.23 11.91 -8.15
CA SER A 340 5.47 11.94 -8.91
C SER A 340 5.65 10.64 -9.67
N ALA A 341 6.45 10.69 -10.73
CA ALA A 341 6.89 9.49 -11.43
C ALA A 341 7.57 8.49 -10.49
N LEU A 342 8.20 8.96 -9.41
CA LEU A 342 8.86 8.12 -8.40
C LEU A 342 7.86 7.29 -7.59
N ILE A 343 6.73 7.88 -7.17
CA ILE A 343 5.69 7.12 -6.43
C ILE A 343 5.07 6.04 -7.31
N ARG A 344 4.82 6.34 -8.59
CA ARG A 344 4.35 5.33 -9.56
C ARG A 344 5.36 4.20 -9.72
N LYS A 345 6.64 4.54 -9.92
CA LYS A 345 7.72 3.54 -10.03
C LYS A 345 7.88 2.70 -8.76
N LEU A 346 7.79 3.32 -7.58
CA LEU A 346 7.81 2.65 -6.28
C LEU A 346 6.66 1.64 -6.19
N ARG A 347 5.44 2.07 -6.51
CA ARG A 347 4.25 1.21 -6.53
C ARG A 347 4.43 0.01 -7.46
N ASP A 348 4.93 0.22 -8.67
CA ASP A 348 5.13 -0.84 -9.65
C ASP A 348 6.17 -1.88 -9.18
N VAL A 349 7.28 -1.41 -8.59
CA VAL A 349 8.32 -2.28 -8.02
C VAL A 349 7.77 -3.11 -6.86
N LEU A 350 7.05 -2.47 -5.94
CA LEU A 350 6.44 -3.14 -4.80
C LEU A 350 5.39 -4.16 -5.23
N GLN A 351 4.52 -3.81 -6.18
CA GLN A 351 3.51 -4.71 -6.72
C GLN A 351 4.15 -5.96 -7.33
N LYS A 352 5.14 -5.79 -8.21
CA LYS A 352 5.86 -6.92 -8.82
C LYS A 352 6.53 -7.80 -7.78
N ARG A 353 7.14 -7.19 -6.76
CA ARG A 353 7.79 -7.93 -5.66
C ARG A 353 6.78 -8.72 -4.83
N LEU A 354 5.62 -8.14 -4.52
CA LEU A 354 4.55 -8.79 -3.76
C LEU A 354 3.91 -9.94 -4.54
N ILE A 355 3.62 -9.76 -5.83
CA ILE A 355 3.13 -10.84 -6.70
C ILE A 355 4.15 -11.98 -6.73
N LYS A 356 5.44 -11.68 -6.95
CA LYS A 356 6.49 -12.69 -6.92
C LYS A 356 6.54 -13.43 -5.58
N PHE A 357 6.45 -12.70 -4.47
CA PHE A 357 6.41 -13.30 -3.14
C PHE A 357 5.26 -14.31 -3.01
N PHE A 358 4.04 -13.92 -3.39
CA PHE A 358 2.88 -14.81 -3.31
C PHE A 358 2.98 -16.02 -4.25
N VAL A 359 3.53 -15.85 -5.45
CA VAL A 359 3.85 -16.97 -6.35
C VAL A 359 4.86 -17.92 -5.69
N ASP A 360 5.92 -17.39 -5.08
CA ASP A 360 6.93 -18.21 -4.40
C ASP A 360 6.32 -18.94 -3.18
N GLN A 361 5.43 -18.28 -2.41
CA GLN A 361 4.70 -18.92 -1.31
C GLN A 361 3.78 -20.04 -1.78
N SER A 362 3.11 -19.86 -2.93
CA SER A 362 2.22 -20.88 -3.48
C SER A 362 2.94 -22.17 -3.89
N LYS A 363 4.24 -22.08 -4.20
CA LYS A 363 5.09 -23.23 -4.53
C LYS A 363 5.69 -23.88 -3.28
N LYS A 364 6.03 -23.07 -2.27
CA LYS A 364 6.67 -23.54 -1.03
C LYS A 364 5.68 -24.18 -0.06
N GLU A 365 4.53 -23.55 0.14
CA GLU A 365 3.51 -23.97 1.11
C GLU A 365 2.11 -23.97 0.46
N PRO A 366 1.79 -24.92 -0.45
CA PRO A 366 0.56 -24.90 -1.25
C PRO A 366 -0.72 -24.88 -0.41
N GLU A 367 -0.78 -25.65 0.67
CA GLU A 367 -1.96 -25.71 1.56
C GLU A 367 -2.19 -24.39 2.31
N LYS A 368 -1.12 -23.76 2.80
CA LYS A 368 -1.18 -22.44 3.44
C LYS A 368 -1.60 -21.37 2.44
N TYR A 369 -1.11 -21.46 1.20
CA TYR A 369 -1.50 -20.58 0.12
C TYR A 369 -2.97 -20.76 -0.28
N ALA A 370 -3.48 -21.99 -0.30
CA ALA A 370 -4.89 -22.26 -0.58
C ALA A 370 -5.80 -21.55 0.43
N LYS A 371 -5.48 -21.64 1.73
CA LYS A 371 -6.20 -20.89 2.80
C LYS A 371 -6.09 -19.37 2.62
N PHE A 372 -4.92 -18.87 2.22
CA PHE A 372 -4.75 -17.46 1.89
C PHE A 372 -5.59 -17.04 0.68
N PHE A 373 -5.65 -17.86 -0.36
CA PHE A 373 -6.44 -17.58 -1.55
C PHE A 373 -7.95 -17.65 -1.27
N GLU A 374 -8.39 -18.55 -0.39
CA GLU A 374 -9.77 -18.59 0.09
C GLU A 374 -10.16 -17.26 0.78
N ASP A 375 -9.33 -16.78 1.71
CA ASP A 375 -9.64 -15.56 2.47
C ASP A 375 -9.44 -14.25 1.68
N TYR A 376 -8.43 -14.19 0.81
CA TYR A 376 -8.00 -12.95 0.13
C TYR A 376 -8.17 -12.98 -1.39
N GLY A 377 -8.67 -14.07 -1.97
CA GLY A 377 -8.85 -14.25 -3.43
C GLY A 377 -9.67 -13.13 -4.09
N VAL A 378 -10.63 -12.57 -3.35
CA VAL A 378 -11.46 -11.44 -3.80
C VAL A 378 -10.63 -10.23 -4.21
N PHE A 379 -9.51 -9.98 -3.54
CA PHE A 379 -8.62 -8.86 -3.85
C PHE A 379 -7.88 -9.07 -5.17
N MET A 380 -7.41 -10.29 -5.48
CA MET A 380 -6.79 -10.56 -6.78
C MET A 380 -7.80 -10.40 -7.92
N ARG A 381 -9.03 -10.86 -7.72
CA ARG A 381 -10.14 -10.69 -8.67
C ARG A 381 -10.44 -9.21 -8.92
N GLU A 382 -10.56 -8.43 -7.84
CA GLU A 382 -10.71 -6.97 -7.93
C GLU A 382 -9.56 -6.35 -8.74
N GLY A 383 -8.31 -6.75 -8.47
CA GLY A 383 -7.14 -6.28 -9.22
C GLY A 383 -7.25 -6.54 -10.72
N ILE A 384 -7.66 -7.74 -11.13
CA ILE A 384 -7.83 -8.10 -12.55
C ILE A 384 -8.96 -7.32 -13.22
N VAL A 385 -10.06 -7.08 -12.50
CA VAL A 385 -11.22 -6.35 -13.04
C VAL A 385 -10.94 -4.86 -13.17
N THR A 386 -10.21 -4.28 -12.21
CA THR A 386 -10.00 -2.82 -12.11
C THR A 386 -8.80 -2.29 -12.89
N ILE A 387 -7.80 -3.13 -13.15
CA ILE A 387 -6.60 -2.74 -13.89
C ILE A 387 -6.90 -2.72 -15.40
N ALA A 388 -6.26 -1.81 -16.14
CA ALA A 388 -6.44 -1.71 -17.58
C ALA A 388 -5.38 -2.52 -18.34
N GLU A 389 -4.15 -2.48 -17.86
CA GLU A 389 -2.96 -3.04 -18.48
C GLU A 389 -2.96 -4.59 -18.45
N GLN A 390 -2.90 -5.19 -19.63
CA GLN A 390 -3.04 -6.64 -19.80
C GLN A 390 -1.91 -7.44 -19.15
N ASP A 391 -0.68 -6.99 -19.26
CA ASP A 391 0.50 -7.62 -18.64
C ASP A 391 0.37 -7.66 -17.12
N VAL A 392 -0.16 -6.59 -16.53
CA VAL A 392 -0.40 -6.50 -15.08
C VAL A 392 -1.54 -7.42 -14.64
N LYS A 393 -2.61 -7.53 -15.44
CA LYS A 393 -3.67 -8.52 -15.18
C LYS A 393 -3.13 -9.94 -15.19
N GLU A 394 -2.30 -10.28 -16.18
CA GLU A 394 -1.67 -11.60 -16.27
C GLU A 394 -0.72 -11.88 -15.10
N ASP A 395 0.02 -10.86 -14.63
CA ASP A 395 0.85 -10.98 -13.43
C ASP A 395 0.01 -11.33 -12.20
N ILE A 396 -1.14 -10.67 -12.00
CA ILE A 396 -2.06 -10.99 -10.90
C ILE A 396 -2.71 -12.37 -11.12
N ALA A 397 -3.03 -12.73 -12.36
CA ALA A 397 -3.68 -13.98 -12.70
C ALA A 397 -2.84 -15.22 -12.33
N LYS A 398 -1.51 -15.08 -12.22
CA LYS A 398 -0.61 -16.14 -11.68
C LYS A 398 -0.95 -16.53 -10.23
N LEU A 399 -1.65 -15.66 -9.49
CA LEU A 399 -2.09 -15.90 -8.12
C LEU A 399 -3.42 -16.66 -8.03
N LEU A 400 -4.19 -16.73 -9.12
CA LEU A 400 -5.48 -17.41 -9.12
C LEU A 400 -5.31 -18.92 -9.01
N ARG A 401 -6.20 -19.56 -8.25
CA ARG A 401 -6.27 -21.01 -8.11
C ARG A 401 -7.67 -21.49 -8.45
N TYR A 402 -7.74 -22.59 -9.19
CA TYR A 402 -8.99 -23.22 -9.64
C TYR A 402 -8.86 -24.73 -9.52
N GLU A 403 -9.97 -25.44 -9.51
CA GLU A 403 -9.91 -26.87 -9.80
C GLU A 403 -9.86 -27.10 -11.32
N SER A 404 -9.56 -28.33 -11.73
CA SER A 404 -9.51 -28.72 -13.14
C SER A 404 -10.18 -30.07 -13.35
N SER A 405 -10.77 -30.27 -14.53
CA SER A 405 -11.28 -31.56 -14.97
C SER A 405 -10.21 -32.64 -15.10
N ALA A 406 -8.95 -32.26 -15.31
CA ALA A 406 -7.82 -33.19 -15.40
C ALA A 406 -7.28 -33.61 -14.02
N LEU A 407 -7.77 -33.00 -12.93
CA LEU A 407 -7.28 -33.20 -11.57
C LEU A 407 -8.39 -33.74 -10.66
N PRO A 408 -8.05 -34.47 -9.58
CA PRO A 408 -9.02 -34.94 -8.60
C PRO A 408 -9.70 -33.77 -7.86
N ALA A 409 -10.90 -34.04 -7.34
CA ALA A 409 -11.66 -33.08 -6.55
C ALA A 409 -10.85 -32.52 -5.38
N GLY A 410 -10.99 -31.22 -5.10
CA GLY A 410 -10.22 -30.51 -4.08
C GLY A 410 -8.80 -30.11 -4.48
N GLN A 411 -8.25 -30.68 -5.57
CA GLN A 411 -6.90 -30.32 -6.02
C GLN A 411 -6.93 -29.05 -6.87
N LEU A 412 -6.35 -27.98 -6.31
CA LEU A 412 -6.19 -26.71 -6.98
C LEU A 412 -5.01 -26.71 -7.95
N THR A 413 -5.13 -25.93 -9.02
CA THR A 413 -4.11 -25.66 -10.03
C THR A 413 -4.09 -24.19 -10.43
N SER A 414 -2.99 -23.75 -11.04
CA SER A 414 -2.85 -22.39 -11.60
C SER A 414 -3.07 -22.34 -13.11
N LEU A 415 -3.27 -21.14 -13.66
CA LEU A 415 -3.29 -20.93 -15.12
C LEU A 415 -1.97 -21.34 -15.79
N THR A 416 -0.83 -21.15 -15.12
CA THR A 416 0.49 -21.58 -15.61
C THR A 416 0.58 -23.11 -15.69
N GLU A 417 0.08 -23.80 -14.67
CA GLU A 417 0.06 -25.27 -14.65
C GLU A 417 -0.90 -25.84 -15.69
N TYR A 418 -2.10 -25.26 -15.85
CA TYR A 418 -2.99 -25.59 -16.96
C TYR A 418 -2.27 -25.41 -18.31
N ALA A 419 -1.64 -24.26 -18.53
CA ALA A 419 -0.93 -23.96 -19.76
C ALA A 419 0.20 -24.97 -20.06
N SER A 420 0.84 -25.52 -19.02
CA SER A 420 1.87 -26.54 -19.16
C SER A 420 1.35 -27.93 -19.56
N ARG A 421 0.06 -28.22 -19.30
CA ARG A 421 -0.61 -29.49 -19.67
C ARG A 421 -1.37 -29.40 -20.99
N MET A 422 -1.43 -28.23 -21.61
CA MET A 422 -2.13 -28.05 -22.88
C MET A 422 -1.51 -28.90 -23.99
N LYS A 423 -2.37 -29.59 -24.75
CA LYS A 423 -1.98 -30.30 -25.95
C LYS A 423 -1.35 -29.36 -26.98
N ALA A 424 -0.35 -29.85 -27.71
CA ALA A 424 0.28 -29.10 -28.79
C ALA A 424 -0.77 -28.62 -29.80
N GLY A 425 -0.72 -27.34 -30.17
CA GLY A 425 -1.68 -26.71 -31.10
C GLY A 425 -2.91 -26.10 -30.43
N SER A 426 -3.21 -26.41 -29.16
CA SER A 426 -4.28 -25.74 -28.43
C SER A 426 -3.94 -24.26 -28.17
N ARG A 427 -4.91 -23.38 -28.41
CA ARG A 427 -4.75 -21.91 -28.27
C ARG A 427 -5.62 -21.29 -27.18
N ASN A 428 -6.47 -22.10 -26.54
CA ASN A 428 -7.51 -21.62 -25.62
C ASN A 428 -7.40 -22.30 -24.26
N ILE A 429 -7.65 -21.52 -23.21
CA ILE A 429 -7.86 -21.99 -21.84
C ILE A 429 -9.37 -22.04 -21.62
N TYR A 430 -9.90 -23.25 -21.38
CA TYR A 430 -11.32 -23.46 -21.20
C TYR A 430 -11.69 -23.40 -19.73
N TYR A 431 -12.81 -22.75 -19.42
CA TYR A 431 -13.30 -22.66 -18.05
C TYR A 431 -14.82 -22.84 -17.98
N LEU A 432 -15.29 -23.34 -16.84
CA LEU A 432 -16.70 -23.47 -16.50
C LEU A 432 -16.93 -22.94 -15.09
N CYS A 433 -17.84 -21.98 -14.97
CA CYS A 433 -18.26 -21.44 -13.68
C CYS A 433 -19.49 -22.19 -13.16
N ALA A 434 -19.37 -22.82 -11.99
CA ALA A 434 -20.44 -23.58 -11.35
C ALA A 434 -20.38 -23.41 -9.81
N PRO A 435 -21.47 -23.63 -9.05
CA PRO A 435 -21.43 -23.42 -7.59
C PRO A 435 -20.50 -24.36 -6.82
N ASN A 436 -20.19 -25.54 -7.36
CA ASN A 436 -19.30 -26.52 -6.74
C ASN A 436 -18.82 -27.56 -7.77
N ARG A 437 -17.87 -28.41 -7.36
CA ARG A 437 -17.27 -29.47 -8.17
C ARG A 437 -18.29 -30.43 -8.76
N HIS A 438 -19.24 -30.90 -7.95
CA HIS A 438 -20.24 -31.88 -8.39
C HIS A 438 -21.06 -31.33 -9.58
N LEU A 439 -21.52 -30.08 -9.48
CA LEU A 439 -22.26 -29.42 -10.56
C LEU A 439 -21.39 -29.14 -11.80
N ALA A 440 -20.08 -28.90 -11.63
CA ALA A 440 -19.18 -28.73 -12.76
C ALA A 440 -18.97 -30.06 -13.53
N GLU A 441 -18.72 -31.17 -12.82
CA GLU A 441 -18.45 -32.48 -13.42
C GLU A 441 -19.66 -33.12 -14.13
N HIS A 442 -20.85 -32.78 -13.65
CA HIS A 442 -22.13 -33.24 -14.18
C HIS A 442 -22.85 -32.13 -14.97
N SER A 443 -22.14 -31.08 -15.36
CA SER A 443 -22.73 -30.01 -16.18
C SER A 443 -22.99 -30.52 -17.61
N PRO A 444 -24.15 -30.22 -18.22
CA PRO A 444 -24.40 -30.52 -19.63
C PRO A 444 -23.36 -29.85 -20.54
N TYR A 445 -22.85 -28.68 -20.16
CA TYR A 445 -21.81 -27.98 -20.90
C TYR A 445 -20.48 -28.73 -20.84
N PHE A 446 -20.16 -29.36 -19.72
CA PHE A 446 -18.90 -30.11 -19.58
C PHE A 446 -18.93 -31.44 -20.33
N GLU A 447 -20.09 -32.09 -20.50
CA GLU A 447 -20.23 -33.29 -21.35
C GLU A 447 -19.71 -33.04 -22.77
N ALA A 448 -20.07 -31.89 -23.35
CA ALA A 448 -19.60 -31.49 -24.68
C ALA A 448 -18.07 -31.42 -24.76
N MET A 449 -17.41 -30.94 -23.69
CA MET A 449 -15.96 -30.81 -23.64
C MET A 449 -15.25 -32.13 -23.37
N LYS A 450 -15.87 -33.07 -22.64
CA LYS A 450 -15.35 -34.43 -22.48
C LYS A 450 -15.19 -35.11 -23.83
N LYS A 451 -16.16 -34.94 -24.75
CA LYS A 451 -16.06 -35.48 -26.12
C LYS A 451 -14.89 -34.89 -26.92
N LYS A 452 -14.49 -33.65 -26.65
CA LYS A 452 -13.30 -33.01 -27.27
C LYS A 452 -11.98 -33.40 -26.62
N ASP A 453 -12.02 -34.12 -25.49
CA ASP A 453 -10.84 -34.43 -24.68
C ASP A 453 -10.01 -33.18 -24.33
N MET A 454 -10.69 -32.14 -23.85
CA MET A 454 -10.09 -30.86 -23.45
C MET A 454 -10.13 -30.66 -21.94
N GLU A 455 -9.01 -30.21 -21.35
CA GLU A 455 -8.97 -29.77 -19.96
C GLU A 455 -9.87 -28.55 -19.78
N VAL A 456 -10.62 -28.49 -18.67
CA VAL A 456 -11.53 -27.39 -18.33
C VAL A 456 -11.24 -26.99 -16.87
N LEU A 457 -11.00 -25.71 -16.65
CA LEU A 457 -10.92 -25.14 -15.30
C LEU A 457 -12.32 -25.04 -14.69
N PHE A 458 -12.44 -25.44 -13.44
CA PHE A 458 -13.67 -25.30 -12.66
C PHE A 458 -13.53 -24.13 -11.68
N CYS A 459 -14.44 -23.17 -11.83
CA CYS A 459 -14.45 -21.92 -11.11
C CYS A 459 -15.70 -21.85 -10.23
N TYR A 460 -15.54 -21.63 -8.93
CA TYR A 460 -16.62 -21.74 -7.96
C TYR A 460 -17.07 -20.41 -7.38
N GLU A 461 -16.23 -19.38 -7.44
CA GLU A 461 -16.52 -18.11 -6.81
C GLU A 461 -17.43 -17.24 -7.67
N GLN A 462 -18.30 -16.49 -7.02
CA GLN A 462 -19.33 -15.67 -7.68
C GLN A 462 -18.75 -14.72 -8.75
N PHE A 463 -17.54 -14.20 -8.52
CA PHE A 463 -16.87 -13.22 -9.38
C PHE A 463 -15.84 -13.83 -10.33
N ASP A 464 -15.64 -15.15 -10.33
CA ASP A 464 -14.65 -15.78 -11.23
C ASP A 464 -14.99 -15.50 -12.70
N GLU A 465 -16.25 -15.62 -13.09
CA GLU A 465 -16.69 -15.37 -14.46
C GLU A 465 -16.35 -13.95 -14.93
N LEU A 466 -16.68 -12.94 -14.11
CA LEU A 466 -16.34 -11.54 -14.39
C LEU A 466 -14.83 -11.34 -14.49
N THR A 467 -14.07 -12.00 -13.61
CA THR A 467 -12.61 -11.93 -13.56
C THR A 467 -12.00 -12.47 -14.85
N LEU A 468 -12.43 -13.65 -15.31
CA LEU A 468 -11.89 -14.29 -16.51
C LEU A 468 -12.30 -13.53 -17.79
N LEU A 469 -13.50 -12.94 -17.83
CA LEU A 469 -13.92 -12.03 -18.89
C LEU A 469 -13.03 -10.77 -18.98
N HIS A 470 -12.65 -10.19 -17.84
CA HIS A 470 -11.74 -9.03 -17.79
C HIS A 470 -10.28 -9.40 -18.07
N LEU A 471 -9.88 -10.62 -17.73
CA LEU A 471 -8.54 -11.15 -18.01
C LEU A 471 -8.32 -11.38 -19.50
N ARG A 472 -9.34 -11.86 -20.23
CA ARG A 472 -9.37 -12.10 -21.70
C ARG A 472 -8.39 -13.16 -22.22
N GLU A 473 -7.11 -13.02 -21.91
CA GLU A 473 -6.04 -13.92 -22.30
C GLU A 473 -5.01 -14.10 -21.18
N PHE A 474 -4.27 -15.20 -21.24
CA PHE A 474 -3.15 -15.49 -20.37
C PHE A 474 -2.06 -16.19 -21.16
N ASP A 475 -0.84 -15.66 -21.16
CA ASP A 475 0.28 -16.20 -21.93
C ASP A 475 -0.09 -16.45 -23.41
N LYS A 476 -0.72 -15.42 -24.00
CA LYS A 476 -1.23 -15.37 -25.39
C LYS A 476 -2.30 -16.41 -25.72
N LYS A 477 -2.89 -17.08 -24.73
CA LYS A 477 -3.98 -18.05 -24.88
C LYS A 477 -5.29 -17.40 -24.47
N LYS A 478 -6.32 -17.50 -25.31
CA LYS A 478 -7.62 -16.90 -25.01
C LYS A 478 -8.33 -17.67 -23.90
N LEU A 479 -8.96 -16.97 -22.97
CA LEU A 479 -9.88 -17.59 -22.01
C LEU A 479 -11.26 -17.67 -22.63
N ILE A 480 -11.79 -18.89 -22.75
CA ILE A 480 -13.09 -19.15 -23.37
C ILE A 480 -13.94 -19.98 -22.42
N SER A 481 -15.15 -19.47 -22.11
CA SER A 481 -16.09 -20.25 -21.33
C SER A 481 -16.60 -21.42 -22.17
N VAL A 482 -16.84 -22.56 -21.54
CA VAL A 482 -17.34 -23.75 -22.26
C VAL A 482 -18.65 -23.44 -23.00
N GLU A 483 -19.54 -22.65 -22.41
CA GLU A 483 -20.80 -22.25 -23.03
C GLU A 483 -20.58 -21.41 -24.31
N THR A 484 -19.54 -20.57 -24.32
CA THR A 484 -19.19 -19.75 -25.49
C THR A 484 -18.58 -20.62 -26.60
N ASP A 485 -17.71 -21.57 -26.26
CA ASP A 485 -17.10 -22.49 -27.23
C ASP A 485 -18.17 -23.31 -27.96
N ILE A 486 -19.16 -23.83 -27.23
CA ILE A 486 -20.29 -24.59 -27.79
C ILE A 486 -21.04 -23.78 -28.85
N VAL A 487 -21.32 -22.49 -28.57
CA VAL A 487 -22.01 -21.62 -29.53
C VAL A 487 -21.14 -21.32 -30.75
N VAL A 488 -19.83 -21.09 -30.56
CA VAL A 488 -18.90 -20.79 -31.65
C VAL A 488 -18.76 -21.99 -32.61
N ASP A 489 -18.70 -23.21 -32.08
CA ASP A 489 -18.61 -24.41 -32.91
C ASP A 489 -19.81 -24.60 -33.84
N HIS A 490 -21.00 -24.11 -33.49
CA HIS A 490 -22.15 -24.16 -34.40
C HIS A 490 -21.87 -23.46 -35.72
N TYR A 491 -21.03 -22.43 -35.72
CA TYR A 491 -20.62 -21.71 -36.92
C TYR A 491 -19.47 -22.38 -37.68
N LYS A 492 -18.84 -23.41 -37.10
CA LYS A 492 -17.71 -24.14 -37.69
C LYS A 492 -18.09 -25.51 -38.28
N GLU A 493 -19.35 -25.94 -38.13
CA GLU A 493 -19.84 -27.25 -38.58
C GLU A 493 -18.99 -28.42 -38.03
N GLU A 494 -18.50 -28.32 -36.79
CA GLU A 494 -17.80 -29.42 -36.14
C GLU A 494 -18.77 -30.59 -35.88
N ASN A 495 -18.51 -31.74 -36.51
CA ASN A 495 -19.28 -32.97 -36.32
C ASN A 495 -18.80 -33.70 -35.05
N PHE A 496 -19.69 -33.84 -34.07
CA PHE A 496 -19.44 -34.65 -32.87
C PHE A 496 -19.99 -36.05 -33.08
N GLU A 497 -19.21 -37.06 -32.68
CA GLU A 497 -19.70 -38.44 -32.65
C GLU A 497 -20.91 -38.57 -31.70
N GLU A 498 -21.94 -39.20 -32.22
CA GLU A 498 -23.20 -39.42 -31.54
C GLU A 498 -23.00 -40.52 -30.49
N SER A 499 -23.32 -40.23 -29.23
CA SER A 499 -23.09 -41.16 -28.12
C SER A 499 -24.02 -42.38 -28.16
N ARG A 500 -25.13 -42.29 -28.89
CA ARG A 500 -26.13 -43.36 -28.99
C ARG A 500 -26.34 -43.87 -30.42
N PRO A 501 -26.65 -45.15 -30.61
CA PRO A 501 -27.03 -45.69 -31.92
C PRO A 501 -28.22 -44.95 -32.51
N ALA A 502 -28.31 -44.88 -33.85
CA ALA A 502 -29.43 -44.23 -34.53
C ALA A 502 -30.79 -44.84 -34.16
N ALA A 503 -30.82 -46.14 -33.83
CA ALA A 503 -32.02 -46.85 -33.41
C ALA A 503 -32.58 -46.40 -32.04
N GLU A 504 -31.75 -45.76 -31.20
CA GLU A 504 -32.17 -45.25 -29.88
C GLU A 504 -32.49 -43.75 -29.90
N ARG A 505 -32.54 -43.14 -31.08
CA ARG A 505 -32.78 -41.71 -31.27
C ARG A 505 -34.06 -41.49 -32.05
N LEU A 506 -34.65 -40.30 -31.84
CA LEU A 506 -35.74 -39.86 -32.71
C LEU A 506 -35.23 -39.75 -34.16
N THR A 507 -36.06 -40.20 -35.10
CA THR A 507 -35.82 -39.97 -36.53
C THR A 507 -35.84 -38.46 -36.83
N GLU A 508 -35.24 -38.04 -37.95
CA GLU A 508 -35.23 -36.61 -38.34
C GLU A 508 -36.64 -36.00 -38.41
N ARG A 509 -37.63 -36.79 -38.86
CA ARG A 509 -39.03 -36.38 -38.91
C ARG A 509 -39.61 -36.18 -37.51
N GLU A 510 -39.44 -37.15 -36.60
CA GLU A 510 -39.94 -37.05 -35.23
C GLU A 510 -39.27 -35.91 -34.46
N ALA A 511 -37.96 -35.72 -34.65
CA ALA A 511 -37.23 -34.60 -34.09
C ALA A 511 -37.74 -33.25 -34.63
N GLY A 512 -38.02 -33.17 -35.94
CA GLY A 512 -38.63 -32.01 -36.58
C GLY A 512 -39.99 -31.64 -36.00
N ASP A 513 -40.88 -32.63 -35.86
CA ASP A 513 -42.21 -32.45 -35.29
C ASP A 513 -42.14 -32.02 -33.82
N LEU A 514 -41.25 -32.63 -33.02
CA LEU A 514 -41.01 -32.25 -31.63
C LEU A 514 -40.51 -30.81 -31.51
N MET A 515 -39.51 -30.42 -32.31
CA MET A 515 -38.98 -29.06 -32.30
C MET A 515 -40.05 -28.03 -32.69
N ALA A 516 -40.90 -28.32 -33.68
CA ALA A 516 -42.01 -27.45 -34.07
C ALA A 516 -43.01 -27.25 -32.92
N TRP A 517 -43.38 -28.34 -32.24
CA TRP A 517 -44.23 -28.27 -31.05
C TRP A 517 -43.58 -27.45 -29.92
N MET A 518 -42.29 -27.68 -29.63
CA MET A 518 -41.55 -26.95 -28.59
C MET A 518 -41.47 -25.45 -28.88
N ARG A 519 -41.23 -25.05 -30.14
CA ARG A 519 -41.25 -23.63 -30.55
C ARG A 519 -42.62 -22.99 -30.28
N ASN A 520 -43.71 -23.69 -30.62
CA ASN A 520 -45.06 -23.19 -30.38
C ASN A 520 -45.38 -23.03 -28.88
N VAL A 521 -44.96 -23.99 -28.04
CA VAL A 521 -45.24 -23.98 -26.59
C VAL A 521 -44.34 -22.97 -25.84
N LEU A 522 -43.07 -22.85 -26.24
CA LEU A 522 -42.13 -21.95 -25.59
C LEU A 522 -42.31 -20.49 -26.04
N GLY A 523 -42.79 -20.27 -27.27
CA GLY A 523 -43.09 -18.95 -27.80
C GLY A 523 -41.87 -18.03 -27.72
N SER A 524 -42.06 -16.82 -27.18
CA SER A 524 -41.00 -15.81 -27.02
C SER A 524 -39.97 -16.11 -25.94
N ARG A 525 -40.08 -17.23 -25.21
CA ARG A 525 -39.12 -17.60 -24.14
C ARG A 525 -37.80 -18.16 -24.69
N VAL A 526 -37.77 -18.59 -25.95
CA VAL A 526 -36.58 -19.05 -26.65
C VAL A 526 -36.51 -18.41 -28.04
N THR A 527 -35.30 -18.17 -28.52
CA THR A 527 -35.06 -17.69 -29.88
C THR A 527 -35.11 -18.82 -30.89
N ASP A 528 -34.59 -20.00 -30.54
CA ASP A 528 -34.64 -21.19 -31.38
C ASP A 528 -34.60 -22.47 -30.56
N VAL A 529 -34.97 -23.58 -31.20
CA VAL A 529 -34.87 -24.95 -30.69
C VAL A 529 -34.10 -25.79 -31.70
N LYS A 530 -33.03 -26.47 -31.26
CA LYS A 530 -32.15 -27.27 -32.13
C LYS A 530 -31.86 -28.63 -31.54
N VAL A 531 -31.55 -29.62 -32.37
CA VAL A 531 -30.99 -30.89 -31.91
C VAL A 531 -29.49 -30.73 -31.68
N THR A 532 -28.97 -31.34 -30.62
CA THR A 532 -27.53 -31.37 -30.31
C THR A 532 -27.06 -32.80 -30.08
N THR A 533 -25.89 -33.13 -30.61
CA THR A 533 -25.23 -34.44 -30.41
C THR A 533 -24.19 -34.38 -29.28
N ARG A 534 -24.06 -33.24 -28.60
CA ARG A 534 -23.06 -32.98 -27.56
C ARG A 534 -23.42 -33.56 -26.19
N LEU A 535 -24.71 -33.75 -25.95
CA LEU A 535 -25.25 -34.23 -24.69
C LEU A 535 -25.32 -35.76 -24.65
N ASP A 536 -25.22 -36.31 -23.45
CA ASP A 536 -25.40 -37.72 -23.17
C ASP A 536 -26.42 -37.94 -22.04
N THR A 537 -26.12 -37.44 -20.83
CA THR A 537 -26.97 -37.71 -19.65
C THR A 537 -28.07 -36.67 -19.45
N HIS A 538 -28.04 -35.57 -20.20
CA HIS A 538 -29.02 -34.49 -20.11
C HIS A 538 -30.00 -34.51 -21.29
N PRO A 539 -31.30 -34.23 -21.04
CA PRO A 539 -32.31 -34.15 -22.11
C PRO A 539 -32.16 -32.91 -22.98
N ALA A 540 -31.67 -31.81 -22.41
CA ALA A 540 -31.52 -30.55 -23.11
C ALA A 540 -30.56 -29.61 -22.36
N MET A 541 -30.11 -28.54 -23.04
CA MET A 541 -29.37 -27.42 -22.46
C MET A 541 -29.80 -26.09 -23.08
N ILE A 542 -29.56 -24.99 -22.37
CA ILE A 542 -29.74 -23.63 -22.89
C ILE A 542 -28.40 -23.06 -23.29
N THR A 543 -28.28 -22.52 -24.50
CA THR A 543 -27.09 -21.81 -24.97
C THR A 543 -27.42 -20.35 -25.28
N VAL A 544 -26.48 -19.48 -24.91
CA VAL A 544 -26.54 -18.02 -25.12
C VAL A 544 -25.14 -17.60 -25.55
N LEU A 545 -25.06 -16.81 -26.62
CA LEU A 545 -23.79 -16.19 -27.02
C LEU A 545 -23.36 -15.21 -25.92
N GLU A 546 -22.10 -15.29 -25.48
CA GLU A 546 -21.57 -14.51 -24.35
C GLU A 546 -22.34 -14.72 -23.03
N MET A 547 -22.71 -15.98 -22.72
CA MET A 547 -23.45 -16.36 -21.50
C MET A 547 -22.91 -15.71 -20.21
N GLY A 548 -21.59 -15.53 -20.09
CA GLY A 548 -21.02 -14.90 -18.90
C GLY A 548 -21.29 -13.40 -18.76
N ALA A 549 -21.26 -12.65 -19.87
CA ALA A 549 -21.67 -11.25 -19.86
C ALA A 549 -23.17 -11.12 -19.53
N ALA A 550 -23.99 -12.01 -20.11
CA ALA A 550 -25.41 -12.14 -19.81
C ALA A 550 -25.70 -12.41 -18.31
N ARG A 551 -25.02 -13.40 -17.70
CA ARG A 551 -25.15 -13.72 -16.27
C ARG A 551 -24.76 -12.55 -15.37
N HIS A 552 -23.66 -11.87 -15.70
CA HIS A 552 -23.22 -10.69 -14.95
C HIS A 552 -24.23 -9.54 -15.05
N PHE A 553 -24.71 -9.24 -16.27
CA PHE A 553 -25.71 -8.21 -16.52
C PHE A 553 -27.00 -8.45 -15.72
N LEU A 554 -27.50 -9.68 -15.67
CA LEU A 554 -28.68 -10.05 -14.88
C LEU A 554 -28.47 -9.83 -13.37
N ARG A 555 -27.27 -10.10 -12.84
CA ARG A 555 -26.94 -9.88 -11.42
C ARG A 555 -26.86 -8.39 -11.09
N MET A 556 -26.24 -7.58 -11.95
CA MET A 556 -26.08 -6.14 -11.74
C MET A 556 -27.39 -5.37 -11.83
N GLN A 557 -28.28 -5.79 -12.74
CA GLN A 557 -29.49 -5.01 -12.96
C GLN A 557 -30.57 -5.23 -11.90
N GLN A 558 -30.62 -6.32 -11.11
CA GLN A 558 -31.59 -6.67 -10.03
C GLN A 558 -33.08 -6.26 -10.20
N LEU A 559 -33.48 -5.69 -11.32
CA LEU A 559 -34.73 -4.99 -11.53
C LEU A 559 -35.63 -5.91 -12.33
N ALA A 560 -36.62 -6.47 -11.64
CA ALA A 560 -38.00 -6.70 -12.06
C ALA A 560 -38.31 -6.86 -13.58
N LYS A 561 -37.45 -7.52 -14.34
CA LYS A 561 -37.73 -7.91 -15.73
C LYS A 561 -38.52 -9.20 -15.74
N THR A 562 -39.62 -9.19 -16.48
CA THR A 562 -40.44 -10.37 -16.78
C THR A 562 -39.58 -11.45 -17.46
N GLN A 563 -40.04 -12.70 -17.47
CA GLN A 563 -39.31 -13.79 -18.13
C GLN A 563 -39.10 -13.51 -19.63
N GLU A 564 -40.05 -12.83 -20.27
CA GLU A 564 -40.02 -12.50 -21.70
C GLU A 564 -38.99 -11.43 -22.03
N GLU A 565 -38.90 -10.37 -21.22
CA GLU A 565 -37.86 -9.33 -21.38
C GLU A 565 -36.45 -9.90 -21.18
N ARG A 566 -36.30 -10.87 -20.28
CA ARG A 566 -35.03 -11.59 -20.10
C ARG A 566 -34.71 -12.43 -21.32
N ALA A 567 -35.68 -13.18 -21.86
CA ALA A 567 -35.49 -13.99 -23.05
C ALA A 567 -35.13 -13.14 -24.29
N GLN A 568 -35.77 -11.98 -24.48
CA GLN A 568 -35.42 -11.06 -25.56
C GLN A 568 -33.99 -10.52 -25.46
N LEU A 569 -33.52 -10.27 -24.23
CA LEU A 569 -32.17 -9.76 -23.99
C LEU A 569 -31.11 -10.85 -24.13
N LEU A 570 -31.39 -12.06 -23.65
CA LEU A 570 -30.46 -13.18 -23.65
C LEU A 570 -30.42 -13.94 -24.98
N GLN A 571 -31.50 -13.88 -25.76
CA GLN A 571 -31.69 -14.66 -26.98
C GLN A 571 -31.35 -16.17 -26.81
N PRO A 572 -31.98 -16.87 -25.84
CA PRO A 572 -31.59 -18.23 -25.50
C PRO A 572 -32.00 -19.23 -26.59
N THR A 573 -31.11 -20.15 -26.92
CA THR A 573 -31.39 -21.31 -27.77
C THR A 573 -31.53 -22.55 -26.91
N LEU A 574 -32.59 -23.34 -27.13
CA LEU A 574 -32.78 -24.62 -26.46
C LEU A 574 -32.25 -25.75 -27.35
N GLU A 575 -31.25 -26.46 -26.86
CA GLU A 575 -30.66 -27.60 -27.55
C GLU A 575 -31.14 -28.90 -26.92
N ILE A 576 -31.74 -29.79 -27.72
CA ILE A 576 -32.34 -31.06 -27.26
C ILE A 576 -31.50 -32.27 -27.65
N ASN A 577 -31.43 -33.24 -26.75
CA ASN A 577 -30.82 -34.55 -26.96
C ASN A 577 -31.88 -35.56 -27.38
N THR A 578 -31.92 -35.91 -28.65
CA THR A 578 -32.90 -36.86 -29.20
C THR A 578 -32.64 -38.32 -28.83
N GLY A 579 -31.48 -38.62 -28.24
CA GLY A 579 -31.13 -39.94 -27.69
C GLY A 579 -31.37 -40.06 -26.18
N PHE A 580 -31.88 -39.01 -25.53
CA PHE A 580 -32.15 -39.08 -24.11
C PHE A 580 -33.38 -39.95 -23.85
N MET A 581 -33.16 -41.05 -23.12
CA MET A 581 -34.23 -41.82 -22.49
C MET A 581 -34.13 -41.68 -20.98
N ARG A 582 -35.23 -41.30 -20.34
CA ARG A 582 -35.33 -41.33 -18.88
C ARG A 582 -35.21 -42.79 -18.46
N MET A 583 -34.10 -43.15 -17.80
CA MET A 583 -34.02 -44.48 -17.18
C MET A 583 -35.16 -44.60 -16.17
N PRO A 584 -35.91 -45.72 -16.18
CA PRO A 584 -37.10 -45.92 -15.37
C PRO A 584 -36.83 -45.81 -13.87
#